data_AF-A0A6G1SGE2-F1
#
_entry.id   AF-A0A6G1SGE2-F1
#
_cell.length_a   1.000
_cell.length_b   1.000
_cell.length_c   1.000
_cell.angle_alpha   90.00
_cell.angle_beta   90.00
_cell.angle_gamma   90.00
#
_symmetry.space_group_name_H-M   'P 1'
#
loop_
_entity.id
_entity.type
_entity.pdbx_description
1 polymer ?
#
loop_
_entity_poly.entity_id
_entity_poly.type
_entity_poly.pdbx_seq_one_letter_code
_entity_poly.pdbx_strand_id
1 'polypeptide(L)'
;MTKEKPADDEPAVDDHPMDEEETGEYEFDEGGEKVCDDIYIPPPPKPTGIEDGRRLVITRMELHNFKSYGRTQILGPFHKCFTSIVGPNGSGKSNVIDALLFVFGHRAQKLRLKKVSLLIHNSDTYPDCTSCSVKIHFALIHDKLEDQMDIIEGSEFSISRTAFKDDKNHYCINDKKSQG
;
A
#
# COMPACT_ATOMS: atom_id res chain seq x y z
N MET A 1 -19.56 64.33 35.13
CA MET A 1 -20.67 63.61 34.48
C MET A 1 -20.07 62.48 33.65
N THR A 2 -19.59 61.45 34.34
CA THR A 2 -18.94 60.26 33.78
C THR A 2 -20.04 59.23 33.48
N LYS A 3 -20.18 58.81 32.22
CA LYS A 3 -21.08 57.73 31.82
C LYS A 3 -20.32 56.41 31.87
N GLU A 4 -20.73 55.52 32.75
CA GLU A 4 -20.35 54.11 32.77
C GLU A 4 -20.87 53.40 31.51
N LYS A 5 -20.07 52.46 31.03
CA LYS A 5 -20.32 51.62 29.85
C LYS A 5 -20.90 50.27 30.34
N PRO A 6 -21.92 49.70 29.68
CA PRO A 6 -22.52 48.44 30.11
C PRO A 6 -21.62 47.22 29.83
N ALA A 7 -21.87 46.17 30.60
CA ALA A 7 -21.10 44.92 30.71
C ALA A 7 -20.90 44.19 29.37
N ASP A 8 -19.71 43.60 29.22
CA ASP A 8 -19.35 42.70 28.13
C ASP A 8 -20.09 41.37 28.26
N ASP A 9 -20.81 40.98 27.21
CA ASP A 9 -21.40 39.65 27.01
C ASP A 9 -20.28 38.63 26.77
N GLU A 10 -20.15 37.62 27.64
CA GLU A 10 -19.26 36.49 27.39
C GLU A 10 -19.82 35.61 26.24
N PRO A 11 -19.00 35.13 25.30
CA PRO A 11 -19.48 34.24 24.26
C PRO A 11 -19.87 32.89 24.85
N ALA A 12 -21.06 32.41 24.48
CA ALA A 12 -21.56 31.09 24.82
C ALA A 12 -20.55 30.00 24.40
N VAL A 13 -20.21 29.13 25.34
CA VAL A 13 -19.42 27.93 25.10
C VAL A 13 -20.28 26.99 24.26
N ASP A 14 -19.84 26.72 23.04
CA ASP A 14 -20.44 25.75 22.15
C ASP A 14 -20.10 24.36 22.70
N ASP A 15 -21.03 23.79 23.49
CA ASP A 15 -21.03 22.41 23.94
C ASP A 15 -21.27 21.49 22.73
N HIS A 16 -20.27 21.39 21.86
CA HIS A 16 -20.17 20.26 20.96
C HIS A 16 -19.79 19.04 21.80
N PRO A 17 -20.65 18.00 21.89
CA PRO A 17 -20.26 16.76 22.54
C PRO A 17 -19.02 16.23 21.82
N MET A 18 -17.95 16.02 22.60
CA MET A 18 -16.80 15.23 22.18
C MET A 18 -17.36 13.92 21.62
N ASP A 19 -17.19 13.69 20.32
CA ASP A 19 -17.46 12.39 19.71
C ASP A 19 -16.76 11.35 20.59
N GLU A 20 -17.56 10.46 21.16
CA GLU A 20 -17.11 9.35 22.00
C GLU A 20 -15.91 8.70 21.31
N GLU A 21 -14.75 8.68 21.97
CA GLU A 21 -13.65 7.84 21.53
C GLU A 21 -14.21 6.43 21.42
N GLU A 22 -14.37 5.95 20.18
CA GLU A 22 -14.68 4.57 19.88
C GLU A 22 -13.47 3.77 20.37
N THR A 23 -13.49 3.42 21.66
CA THR A 23 -12.57 2.48 22.27
C THR A 23 -12.86 1.15 21.61
N GLY A 24 -12.30 0.94 20.42
CA GLY A 24 -12.17 -0.37 19.84
C GLY A 24 -11.44 -1.19 20.90
N GLU A 25 -12.17 -2.06 21.57
CA GLU A 25 -11.59 -3.07 22.43
C GLU A 25 -10.66 -3.89 21.53
N TYR A 26 -9.37 -3.61 21.60
CA TYR A 26 -8.38 -4.47 21.00
C TYR A 26 -8.47 -5.78 21.76
N GLU A 27 -9.14 -6.77 21.18
CA GLU A 27 -9.11 -8.13 21.70
C GLU A 27 -7.64 -8.51 21.88
N PHE A 28 -7.22 -8.74 23.13
CA PHE A 28 -5.87 -9.20 23.42
C PHE A 28 -5.75 -10.61 22.84
N ASP A 29 -5.11 -10.73 21.68
CA ASP A 29 -4.75 -12.04 21.13
C ASP A 29 -3.93 -12.80 22.19
N GLU A 30 -4.35 -14.03 22.51
CA GLU A 30 -3.63 -14.91 23.44
C GLU A 30 -2.17 -15.07 22.97
N GLY A 31 -1.22 -14.54 23.75
CA GLY A 31 0.22 -14.71 23.51
C GLY A 31 1.08 -13.44 23.44
N GLY A 32 0.52 -12.24 23.59
CA GLY A 32 1.32 -11.01 23.69
C GLY A 32 1.97 -10.80 25.07
N GLU A 33 3.05 -10.01 25.11
CA GLU A 33 3.81 -9.72 26.33
C GLU A 33 3.56 -8.28 26.81
N LYS A 34 3.08 -8.12 28.06
CA LYS A 34 2.95 -6.80 28.69
C LYS A 34 4.28 -6.43 29.36
N VAL A 35 4.97 -5.44 28.80
CA VAL A 35 6.30 -5.00 29.26
C VAL A 35 6.16 -4.01 30.44
N CYS A 36 5.17 -3.13 30.39
CA CYS A 36 4.77 -2.26 31.49
C CYS A 36 3.31 -1.82 31.32
N ASP A 37 2.79 -0.99 32.23
CA ASP A 37 1.37 -0.60 32.23
C ASP A 37 0.87 -0.01 30.91
N ASP A 38 1.76 0.71 30.20
CA ASP A 38 1.44 1.38 28.94
C ASP A 38 2.03 0.70 27.69
N ILE A 39 2.82 -0.37 27.84
CA ILE A 39 3.50 -1.03 26.72
C ILE A 39 3.12 -2.51 26.65
N TYR A 40 2.33 -2.84 25.63
CA TYR A 40 1.98 -4.20 25.24
C TYR A 40 2.62 -4.53 23.88
N ILE A 41 3.36 -5.64 23.84
CA ILE A 41 3.89 -6.21 22.60
C ILE A 41 2.87 -7.27 22.13
N PRO A 42 2.18 -7.07 21.00
CA PRO A 42 1.27 -8.08 20.47
C PRO A 42 2.05 -9.35 20.11
N PRO A 43 1.40 -10.53 20.15
CA PRO A 43 2.05 -11.76 19.74
C PRO A 43 2.57 -11.64 18.29
N PRO A 44 3.65 -12.35 17.93
CA PRO A 44 4.09 -12.43 16.56
C PRO A 44 2.91 -12.86 15.68
N PRO A 45 2.67 -12.19 14.54
CA PRO A 45 1.58 -12.59 13.65
C PRO A 45 1.76 -14.07 13.29
N LYS A 46 0.66 -14.84 13.34
CA LYS A 46 0.68 -16.24 12.94
C LYS A 46 1.34 -16.34 11.56
N PRO A 47 2.34 -17.23 11.37
CA PRO A 47 3.01 -17.35 10.09
C PRO A 47 1.98 -17.59 9.01
N THR A 48 1.86 -16.63 8.10
CA THR A 48 1.02 -16.71 6.91
C THR A 48 1.74 -17.59 5.88
N GLY A 49 1.78 -18.88 6.18
CA GLY A 49 2.30 -19.92 5.31
C GLY A 49 1.19 -20.90 4.96
N ILE A 50 1.27 -21.51 3.79
CA ILE A 50 0.55 -22.75 3.52
C ILE A 50 1.02 -23.76 4.59
N GLU A 51 0.12 -24.58 5.16
CA GLU A 51 0.40 -25.51 6.29
C GLU A 51 1.67 -26.38 6.12
N ASP A 52 2.14 -26.50 4.88
CA ASP A 52 3.34 -27.20 4.42
C ASP A 52 4.64 -26.34 4.45
N GLY A 53 4.66 -25.23 5.18
CA GLY A 53 5.84 -24.37 5.34
C GLY A 53 6.24 -23.55 4.09
N ARG A 54 5.36 -23.49 3.07
CA ARG A 54 5.58 -22.71 1.84
C ARG A 54 5.11 -21.27 2.03
N ARG A 55 5.93 -20.30 1.59
CA ARG A 55 5.57 -18.88 1.61
C ARG A 55 5.46 -18.31 0.21
N LEU A 56 4.46 -17.46 0.00
CA LEU A 56 4.35 -16.64 -1.19
C LEU A 56 5.18 -15.37 -1.00
N VAL A 57 6.08 -15.09 -1.94
CA VAL A 57 6.90 -13.87 -1.93
C VAL A 57 6.74 -13.09 -3.22
N ILE A 58 6.89 -11.77 -3.14
CA ILE A 58 7.07 -10.92 -4.32
C ILE A 58 8.54 -11.01 -4.72
N THR A 59 8.84 -11.36 -5.96
CA THR A 59 10.21 -11.43 -6.46
C THR A 59 10.67 -10.12 -7.07
N ARG A 60 9.78 -9.46 -7.84
CA ARG A 60 10.03 -8.16 -8.47
C ARG A 60 8.72 -7.49 -8.91
N MET A 61 8.79 -6.21 -9.23
CA MET A 61 7.70 -5.44 -9.84
C MET A 61 8.18 -4.79 -11.13
N GLU A 62 7.30 -4.71 -12.13
CA GLU A 62 7.49 -3.91 -13.34
C GLU A 62 6.45 -2.79 -13.35
N LEU A 63 6.90 -1.55 -13.47
CA LEU A 63 6.05 -0.37 -13.53
C LEU A 63 6.28 0.30 -14.88
N HIS A 64 5.22 0.55 -15.62
CA HIS A 64 5.28 1.23 -16.91
C HIS A 64 4.44 2.49 -16.88
N ASN A 65 5.09 3.65 -17.03
CA ASN A 65 4.45 4.97 -17.02
C ASN A 65 3.54 5.20 -15.80
N PHE A 66 3.94 4.76 -14.60
CA PHE A 66 3.11 4.84 -13.39
C PHE A 66 3.59 5.96 -12.45
N LYS A 67 2.75 6.98 -12.24
CA LYS A 67 3.05 8.14 -11.37
C LYS A 67 4.42 8.75 -11.66
N SER A 68 5.38 8.69 -10.73
CA SER A 68 6.74 9.21 -10.93
C SER A 68 7.63 8.30 -11.79
N TYR A 69 7.23 7.06 -12.06
CA TYR A 69 7.97 6.08 -12.84
C TYR A 69 7.64 6.22 -14.32
N GLY A 70 8.41 7.03 -15.04
CA GLY A 70 8.32 7.14 -16.50
C GLY A 70 9.00 5.96 -17.20
N ARG A 71 8.44 5.54 -18.36
CA ARG A 71 8.84 4.32 -19.08
C ARG A 71 8.75 3.08 -18.20
N THR A 72 9.45 2.00 -18.59
CA THR A 72 9.55 0.77 -17.82
C THR A 72 10.59 0.92 -16.72
N GLN A 73 10.19 0.69 -15.47
CA GLN A 73 11.04 0.62 -14.30
C GLN A 73 10.85 -0.73 -13.63
N ILE A 74 11.94 -1.37 -13.22
CA ILE A 74 11.92 -2.67 -12.54
C ILE A 74 12.36 -2.45 -11.10
N LEU A 75 11.52 -2.83 -10.14
CA LEU A 75 11.85 -2.81 -8.71
C LEU A 75 12.13 -4.22 -8.24
N GLY A 76 13.25 -4.38 -7.53
CA GLY A 76 13.75 -5.66 -7.06
C GLY A 76 15.10 -6.04 -7.70
N PRO A 77 15.57 -7.28 -7.48
CA PRO A 77 14.87 -8.35 -6.78
C PRO A 77 14.58 -8.01 -5.32
N PHE A 78 13.38 -8.37 -4.84
CA PHE A 78 13.02 -8.20 -3.43
C PHE A 78 13.57 -9.36 -2.61
N HIS A 79 14.00 -9.05 -1.39
CA HIS A 79 14.43 -10.07 -0.45
C HIS A 79 13.22 -10.85 0.11
N LYS A 80 13.40 -12.16 0.31
CA LYS A 80 12.36 -13.08 0.78
C LYS A 80 11.81 -12.79 2.18
N CYS A 81 12.58 -12.07 3.00
CA CYS A 81 12.24 -11.77 4.40
C CYS A 81 11.84 -10.30 4.58
N PHE A 82 12.70 -9.38 4.16
CA PHE A 82 12.51 -7.95 4.41
C PHE A 82 13.24 -7.12 3.37
N THR A 83 12.53 -6.17 2.76
CA THR A 83 13.12 -5.17 1.87
C THR A 83 12.73 -3.78 2.35
N SER A 84 13.70 -2.86 2.42
CA SER A 84 13.47 -1.45 2.72
C SER A 84 13.52 -0.60 1.45
N ILE A 85 12.60 0.36 1.35
CA ILE A 85 12.54 1.32 0.23
C ILE A 85 13.03 2.67 0.75
N VAL A 86 14.22 3.08 0.31
CA VAL A 86 14.90 4.30 0.76
C VAL A 86 15.23 5.24 -0.39
N GLY A 87 15.46 6.52 -0.09
CA GLY A 87 15.80 7.55 -1.08
C GLY A 87 15.36 8.96 -0.68
N PRO A 88 15.80 10.01 -1.41
CA PRO A 88 15.50 11.40 -1.09
C PRO A 88 13.99 11.73 -1.07
N ASN A 89 13.62 12.84 -0.44
CA ASN A 89 12.24 13.33 -0.50
C ASN A 89 11.86 13.66 -1.96
N GLY A 90 10.63 13.27 -2.34
CA GLY A 90 10.16 13.42 -3.72
C GLY A 90 10.64 12.35 -4.72
N SER A 91 11.48 11.38 -4.31
CA SER A 91 11.98 10.33 -5.23
C SER A 91 10.93 9.28 -5.65
N GLY A 92 9.69 9.42 -5.20
CA GLY A 92 8.60 8.50 -5.56
C GLY A 92 8.45 7.26 -4.67
N LYS A 93 9.12 7.17 -3.51
CA LYS A 93 9.04 5.99 -2.61
C LYS A 93 7.60 5.56 -2.27
N SER A 94 6.72 6.51 -1.96
CA SER A 94 5.31 6.24 -1.66
C SER A 94 4.55 5.63 -2.85
N ASN A 95 5.02 5.91 -4.08
CA ASN A 95 4.41 5.38 -5.29
C ASN A 95 4.63 3.86 -5.43
N VAL A 96 5.59 3.26 -4.69
CA VAL A 96 5.72 1.80 -4.61
C VAL A 96 4.50 1.18 -3.95
N ILE A 97 4.06 1.74 -2.80
CA ILE A 97 2.84 1.29 -2.12
C ILE A 97 1.61 1.57 -2.99
N ASP A 98 1.55 2.73 -3.64
CA ASP A 98 0.44 3.01 -4.56
C ASP A 98 0.36 2.01 -5.72
N ALA A 99 1.49 1.55 -6.24
CA ALA A 99 1.56 0.53 -7.28
C ALA A 99 1.02 -0.83 -6.79
N LEU A 100 1.39 -1.24 -5.58
CA LEU A 100 0.84 -2.44 -4.93
C LEU A 100 -0.68 -2.34 -4.75
N LEU A 101 -1.16 -1.22 -4.18
CA LEU A 101 -2.59 -0.97 -3.96
C LEU A 101 -3.39 -0.93 -5.27
N PHE A 102 -2.79 -0.36 -6.32
CA PHE A 102 -3.38 -0.32 -7.65
C PHE A 102 -3.62 -1.72 -8.21
N VAL A 103 -2.62 -2.62 -8.12
CA VAL A 103 -2.74 -4.02 -8.59
C VAL A 103 -3.67 -4.84 -7.72
N PHE A 104 -3.66 -4.67 -6.40
CA PHE A 104 -4.55 -5.44 -5.50
C PHE A 104 -5.98 -4.90 -5.41
N GLY A 105 -6.39 -4.03 -6.33
CA GLY A 105 -7.80 -3.66 -6.50
C GLY A 105 -8.39 -2.87 -5.33
N HIS A 106 -7.57 -2.22 -4.50
CA HIS A 106 -8.09 -1.27 -3.53
C HIS A 106 -8.82 -0.13 -4.27
N ARG A 107 -10.01 0.25 -3.77
CA ARG A 107 -10.84 1.31 -4.37
C ARG A 107 -10.01 2.58 -4.55
N ALA A 108 -10.15 3.26 -5.69
CA ALA A 108 -9.44 4.51 -6.02
C ALA A 108 -9.58 5.61 -4.94
N GLN A 109 -10.63 5.53 -4.13
CA GLN A 109 -10.85 6.38 -2.95
C GLN A 109 -9.69 6.28 -1.94
N LYS A 110 -9.10 5.10 -1.71
CA LYS A 110 -7.91 4.92 -0.86
C LYS A 110 -6.62 5.44 -1.52
N LEU A 111 -6.60 5.61 -2.85
CA LEU A 111 -5.50 6.25 -3.59
C LEU A 111 -5.62 7.78 -3.62
N ARG A 112 -6.65 8.36 -2.99
CA ARG A 112 -6.97 9.81 -2.98
C ARG A 112 -7.16 10.41 -4.39
N LEU A 113 -7.48 9.59 -5.38
CA LEU A 113 -7.65 10.02 -6.77
C LEU A 113 -9.12 9.93 -7.21
N LYS A 114 -9.60 10.99 -7.87
CA LYS A 114 -10.94 11.03 -8.46
C LYS A 114 -11.05 10.12 -9.71
N LYS A 115 -9.93 9.87 -10.40
CA LYS A 115 -9.86 9.06 -11.62
C LYS A 115 -8.60 8.21 -11.67
N VAL A 116 -8.72 6.99 -12.20
CA VAL A 116 -7.60 6.03 -12.34
C VAL A 116 -6.58 6.51 -13.38
N SER A 117 -7.02 7.25 -14.41
CA SER A 117 -6.14 7.87 -15.42
C SER A 117 -5.11 8.84 -14.84
N LEU A 118 -5.31 9.38 -13.63
CA LEU A 118 -4.33 10.21 -12.92
C LEU A 118 -3.10 9.44 -12.41
N LEU A 119 -3.13 8.10 -12.50
CA LEU A 119 -1.96 7.24 -12.23
C LEU A 119 -0.98 7.22 -13.39
N ILE A 120 -1.35 7.72 -14.56
CA ILE A 120 -0.50 7.74 -15.75
C ILE A 120 0.56 8.83 -15.58
N HIS A 121 1.81 8.47 -15.81
CA HIS A 121 2.96 9.37 -15.74
C HIS A 121 2.77 10.56 -16.69
N ASN A 122 3.15 11.74 -16.21
CA ASN A 122 3.14 12.96 -17.01
C ASN A 122 4.36 13.81 -16.61
N SER A 123 5.25 14.05 -17.56
CA SER A 123 6.41 14.92 -17.40
C SER A 123 6.83 15.50 -18.75
N ASP A 124 7.60 16.60 -18.73
CA ASP A 124 8.13 17.22 -19.96
C ASP A 124 9.04 16.26 -20.74
N THR A 125 9.73 15.35 -20.04
CA THR A 125 10.60 14.34 -20.65
C THR A 125 9.80 13.26 -21.38
N TYR A 126 8.62 12.90 -20.85
CA TYR A 126 7.76 11.84 -21.38
C TYR A 126 6.31 12.32 -21.48
N PRO A 127 6.02 13.23 -22.44
CA PRO A 127 4.68 13.73 -22.66
C PRO A 127 3.77 12.63 -23.24
N ASP A 128 2.46 12.87 -23.17
CA ASP A 128 1.44 12.10 -23.89
C ASP A 128 1.36 10.60 -23.61
N CYS A 129 1.73 10.16 -22.41
CA CYS A 129 1.46 8.79 -21.97
C CYS A 129 -0.06 8.51 -22.00
N THR A 130 -0.47 7.47 -22.74
CA THR A 130 -1.89 7.09 -22.92
C THR A 130 -2.36 6.00 -21.95
N SER A 131 -1.41 5.29 -21.32
CA SER A 131 -1.69 4.22 -20.37
C SER A 131 -0.54 4.02 -19.40
N CYS A 132 -0.86 3.42 -18.25
CA CYS A 132 0.12 2.91 -17.29
C CYS A 132 -0.21 1.46 -16.92
N SER A 133 0.82 0.70 -16.55
CA SER A 133 0.64 -0.64 -16.02
C SER A 133 1.59 -0.92 -14.87
N VAL A 134 1.15 -1.80 -13.98
CA VAL A 134 1.98 -2.36 -12.91
C VAL A 134 1.80 -3.87 -12.95
N LYS A 135 2.91 -4.60 -12.96
CA LYS A 135 2.98 -6.06 -12.89
C LYS A 135 3.77 -6.45 -11.66
N ILE A 136 3.24 -7.37 -10.86
CA ILE A 136 3.88 -7.92 -9.67
C ILE A 136 4.14 -9.40 -9.94
N HIS A 137 5.38 -9.82 -9.74
CA HIS A 137 5.80 -11.21 -9.89
C HIS A 137 5.86 -11.87 -8.52
N PHE A 138 5.29 -13.06 -8.45
CA PHE A 138 5.24 -13.88 -7.25
C PHE A 138 5.89 -15.23 -7.51
N ALA A 139 6.38 -15.84 -6.44
CA ALA A 139 6.79 -17.23 -6.42
C ALA A 139 6.50 -17.83 -5.04
N LEU A 140 6.26 -19.14 -4.98
CA LEU A 140 6.32 -19.87 -3.72
C LEU A 140 7.77 -20.25 -3.42
N ILE A 141 8.14 -20.18 -2.15
CA ILE A 141 9.45 -20.59 -1.68
C ILE A 141 9.34 -21.58 -0.52
N HIS A 142 10.38 -22.40 -0.37
CA HIS A 142 10.71 -23.08 0.88
C HIS A 142 11.88 -22.37 1.55
N ASP A 143 11.69 -21.97 2.81
CA ASP A 143 12.81 -21.49 3.61
C ASP A 143 13.68 -22.65 4.07
N LYS A 144 14.98 -22.42 3.99
CA LYS A 144 16.00 -23.30 4.54
C LYS A 144 16.66 -22.63 5.74
N LEU A 145 17.47 -23.41 6.46
CA LEU A 145 18.39 -22.91 7.47
C LEU A 145 19.37 -21.90 6.84
N GLU A 146 19.96 -21.05 7.69
CA GLU A 146 21.03 -20.11 7.29
C GLU A 146 20.63 -19.11 6.19
N ASP A 147 19.38 -18.61 6.25
CA ASP A 147 18.82 -17.61 5.32
C ASP A 147 18.75 -18.04 3.84
N GLN A 148 18.93 -19.34 3.56
CA GLN A 148 18.75 -19.87 2.21
C GLN A 148 17.27 -20.04 1.85
N MET A 149 16.96 -20.06 0.55
CA MET A 149 15.64 -20.38 0.05
C MET A 149 15.71 -21.13 -1.27
N ASP A 150 14.70 -21.96 -1.53
CA ASP A 150 14.44 -22.49 -2.86
C ASP A 150 13.13 -21.93 -3.40
N ILE A 151 13.14 -21.50 -4.65
CA ILE A 151 11.91 -21.23 -5.39
C ILE A 151 11.31 -22.57 -5.81
N ILE A 152 10.02 -22.74 -5.59
CA ILE A 152 9.29 -23.92 -6.05
C ILE A 152 9.08 -23.80 -7.55
N GLU A 153 9.64 -24.75 -8.31
CA GLU A 153 9.53 -24.78 -9.76
C GLU A 153 8.05 -24.79 -10.20
N GLY A 154 7.73 -23.98 -11.21
CA GLY A 154 6.36 -23.86 -11.73
C GLY A 154 5.38 -23.10 -10.83
N SER A 155 5.81 -22.59 -9.68
CA SER A 155 4.97 -21.77 -8.79
C SER A 155 4.94 -20.29 -9.17
N GLU A 156 5.74 -19.88 -10.15
CA GLU A 156 5.86 -18.49 -10.57
C GLU A 156 4.59 -18.03 -11.29
N PHE A 157 4.09 -16.87 -10.88
CA PHE A 157 3.02 -16.21 -11.59
C PHE A 157 3.14 -14.69 -11.46
N SER A 158 2.37 -13.98 -12.26
CA SER A 158 2.28 -12.54 -12.19
C SER A 158 0.83 -12.07 -12.23
N ILE A 159 0.57 -11.00 -11.50
CA ILE A 159 -0.67 -10.24 -11.57
C ILE A 159 -0.31 -8.86 -12.09
N SER A 160 -1.06 -8.37 -13.06
CA SER A 160 -0.91 -7.00 -13.54
C SER A 160 -2.24 -6.30 -13.68
N ARG A 161 -2.17 -4.97 -13.61
CA ARG A 161 -3.28 -4.07 -13.91
C ARG A 161 -2.80 -2.99 -14.85
N THR A 162 -3.62 -2.71 -15.86
CA THR A 162 -3.37 -1.63 -16.83
C THR A 162 -4.52 -0.64 -16.78
N ALA A 163 -4.21 0.66 -16.75
CA ALA A 163 -5.17 1.75 -16.84
C ALA A 163 -4.87 2.63 -18.05
N PHE A 164 -5.94 3.10 -18.71
CA PHE A 164 -5.88 3.92 -19.91
C PHE A 164 -6.46 5.31 -19.64
N LYS A 165 -6.07 6.28 -20.47
CA LYS A 165 -6.53 7.67 -20.40
C LYS A 165 -8.05 7.81 -20.64
N ASP A 166 -8.67 6.84 -21.28
CA ASP A 166 -10.12 6.75 -21.48
C ASP A 166 -10.86 6.12 -20.28
N ASP A 167 -10.21 6.08 -19.11
CA ASP A 167 -10.71 5.53 -17.84
C ASP A 167 -11.01 4.01 -17.88
N LYS A 168 -10.71 3.31 -18.98
CA LYS A 168 -10.73 1.84 -19.03
C LYS A 168 -9.57 1.27 -18.21
N ASN A 169 -9.80 0.13 -17.59
CA ASN A 169 -8.76 -0.65 -16.94
C ASN A 169 -9.05 -2.15 -17.04
N HIS A 170 -8.00 -2.96 -17.00
CA HIS A 170 -8.14 -4.42 -16.99
C HIS A 170 -7.03 -5.06 -16.16
N TYR A 171 -7.34 -6.27 -15.69
CA TYR A 171 -6.42 -7.13 -14.98
C TYR A 171 -5.91 -8.24 -15.89
N CYS A 172 -4.66 -8.64 -15.69
CA CYS A 172 -4.12 -9.85 -16.28
C CYS A 172 -3.50 -10.74 -15.20
N ILE A 173 -3.63 -12.05 -15.39
CA ILE A 173 -2.88 -13.07 -14.67
C ILE A 173 -2.02 -13.79 -15.70
N ASN A 174 -0.70 -13.81 -15.50
CA ASN A 174 0.25 -14.40 -16.45
C ASN A 174 0.03 -13.87 -17.89
N ASP A 175 -0.08 -12.55 -18.02
CA ASP A 175 -0.32 -11.81 -19.26
C ASP A 175 -1.64 -12.13 -19.99
N LYS A 176 -2.49 -12.99 -19.43
CA LYS A 176 -3.83 -13.28 -19.94
C LYS A 176 -4.84 -12.40 -19.22
N LYS A 177 -5.71 -11.72 -19.97
CA LYS A 177 -6.79 -10.91 -19.39
C LYS A 177 -7.66 -11.78 -18.49
N SER A 178 -7.81 -11.36 -17.24
CA SER A 178 -8.79 -11.95 -16.33
C SER A 178 -10.15 -11.35 -16.64
N GLN A 179 -11.16 -12.18 -16.90
CA GLN A 179 -12.55 -11.72 -16.90
C GLN A 179 -12.95 -11.54 -15.43
N GLY A 180 -13.29 -10.30 -15.05
CA GLY A 180 -13.92 -10.00 -13.77
C GLY A 180 -15.42 -10.19 -13.85
#